data_AF-A0A9W8NCE4-F1
#
_entry.id   AF-A0A9W8NCE4-F1
#
_cell.length_a   1.000
_cell.length_b   1.000
_cell.length_c   1.000
_cell.angle_alpha   90.00
_cell.angle_beta   90.00
_cell.angle_gamma   90.00
#
_symmetry.space_group_name_H-M   'P 1'
#
loop_
_entity.id
_entity.type
_entity.pdbx_description
1 polymer ?
#
loop_
_entity_poly.entity_id
_entity_poly.type
_entity_poly.pdbx_seq_one_letter_code
_entity_poly.pdbx_strand_id
1 'polypeptide(L)'
;MDLISTEILLQIFEYLDTPAPSEAYLHDEPSLDLLTNQPGHLRSPLKAASLVSRSWRSILLPRLFSHVLWKPEVYSLSAFTLNPIPLLRFLAENDLAHRVISFTLVVDFHDPAAIDHQVAPQIRTTDLEWLWDQLFSVIDPLRIDRLFVQLQAKPESGILENGDEMRHIDPNDLWLERDTSYTVLMRELILSNNPRDNWRMLRVFESGDFIDSEAWELVTQIFDRRETEEWEVERPGVFIRNVDNELRSQSGDPSDDMEESINSLDTTAL
;
A
#
# COMPACT_ATOMS: atom_id res chain seq x y z
N MET A 1 8.31 30.64 -27.23
CA MET A 1 7.55 29.86 -26.23
C MET A 1 8.08 30.08 -24.80
N ASP A 2 9.28 30.66 -24.61
CA ASP A 2 9.88 30.92 -23.29
C ASP A 2 9.28 32.09 -22.49
N LEU A 3 8.05 32.51 -22.81
CA LEU A 3 7.34 33.63 -22.16
C LEU A 3 6.15 33.19 -21.30
N ILE A 4 5.83 31.90 -21.27
CA ILE A 4 4.74 31.37 -20.44
C ILE A 4 5.31 31.04 -19.05
N SER A 5 4.69 31.59 -18.01
CA SER A 5 5.06 31.30 -16.62
C SER A 5 4.88 29.82 -16.29
N THR A 6 5.72 29.29 -15.41
CA THR A 6 5.74 27.88 -15.02
C THR A 6 4.39 27.40 -14.48
N GLU A 7 3.63 28.27 -13.81
CA GLU A 7 2.30 28.01 -13.26
C GLU A 7 1.28 27.70 -14.37
N ILE A 8 1.32 28.44 -15.48
CA ILE A 8 0.42 28.21 -16.62
C ILE A 8 0.79 26.92 -17.34
N LEU A 9 2.09 26.61 -17.46
CA LEU A 9 2.54 25.33 -18.00
C LEU A 9 2.08 24.16 -17.11
N LEU A 10 2.17 24.28 -15.79
CA LEU A 10 1.69 23.27 -14.84
C LEU A 10 0.18 23.04 -14.97
N GLN A 11 -0.61 24.11 -15.11
CA GLN A 11 -2.05 24.02 -15.34
C GLN A 11 -2.36 23.31 -16.66
N ILE A 12 -1.66 23.65 -17.74
CA ILE A 12 -1.83 22.98 -19.04
C ILE A 12 -1.49 21.49 -18.93
N PHE A 13 -0.41 21.17 -18.23
CA PHE A 13 0.01 19.78 -18.02
C PHE A 13 -0.93 19.00 -17.12
N GLU A 14 -1.70 19.65 -16.24
CA GLU A 14 -2.75 18.99 -15.45
C GLU A 14 -3.86 18.43 -16.33
N TYR A 15 -4.23 19.13 -17.40
CA TYR A 15 -5.20 18.62 -18.38
C TYR A 15 -4.65 17.50 -19.28
N LEU A 16 -3.33 17.30 -19.29
CA LEU A 16 -2.69 16.19 -20.00
C LEU A 16 -2.46 14.99 -19.08
N ASP A 17 -2.71 15.15 -17.78
CA ASP A 17 -2.57 14.09 -16.80
C ASP A 17 -3.79 13.16 -16.84
N THR A 18 -3.57 11.90 -16.49
CA THR A 18 -4.63 10.90 -16.39
C THR A 18 -4.54 10.28 -15.00
N PRO A 19 -5.69 10.04 -14.32
CA PRO A 19 -5.67 9.38 -13.02
C PRO A 19 -4.98 8.03 -13.14
N ALA A 20 -4.33 7.60 -12.05
CA ALA A 20 -3.66 6.31 -12.03
C ALA A 20 -4.68 5.19 -12.30
N PRO A 21 -4.35 4.20 -13.15
CA PRO A 21 -5.21 3.03 -13.31
C PRO A 21 -5.54 2.35 -11.97
N SER A 22 -4.59 2.38 -11.02
CA SER A 22 -4.78 1.84 -9.68
C SER A 22 -5.86 2.53 -8.85
N GLU A 23 -6.24 3.78 -9.14
CA GLU A 23 -7.32 4.46 -8.41
C GLU A 23 -8.70 3.98 -8.85
N ALA A 24 -8.89 3.75 -10.16
CA ALA A 24 -10.15 3.28 -10.72
C ALA A 24 -10.36 1.77 -10.52
N TYR A 25 -9.26 1.02 -10.50
CA TYR A 25 -9.26 -0.44 -10.54
C TYR A 25 -8.64 -1.06 -9.26
N LEU A 26 -8.61 -0.32 -8.15
CA LEU A 26 -8.01 -0.78 -6.88
C LEU A 26 -8.56 -2.14 -6.42
N HIS A 27 -9.85 -2.35 -6.65
CA HIS A 27 -10.54 -3.57 -6.25
C HIS A 27 -10.57 -4.62 -7.36
N ASP A 28 -10.07 -4.35 -8.54
CA ASP A 28 -10.11 -5.30 -9.65
C ASP A 28 -8.91 -6.24 -9.61
N GLU A 29 -9.02 -7.38 -10.28
CA GLU A 29 -7.90 -8.31 -10.39
C GLU A 29 -6.73 -7.65 -11.12
N PRO A 30 -5.51 -7.70 -10.57
CA PRO A 30 -4.35 -7.06 -11.18
C PRO A 30 -4.04 -7.74 -12.51
N SER A 31 -4.29 -7.05 -13.62
CA SER A 31 -3.92 -7.54 -14.95
C SER A 31 -2.79 -6.71 -15.54
N LEU A 32 -1.89 -7.36 -16.27
CA LEU A 32 -0.78 -6.69 -16.94
C LEU A 32 -1.30 -5.67 -17.97
N ASP A 33 -2.47 -5.95 -18.56
CA ASP A 33 -3.14 -5.10 -19.54
C ASP A 33 -3.60 -3.76 -18.93
N LEU A 34 -3.96 -3.73 -17.64
CA LEU A 34 -4.27 -2.49 -16.91
C LEU A 34 -3.04 -1.60 -16.69
N LEU A 35 -1.85 -2.22 -16.65
CA LEU A 35 -0.57 -1.54 -16.41
C LEU A 35 0.11 -1.10 -17.70
N THR A 36 -0.32 -1.60 -18.86
CA THR A 36 0.25 -1.24 -20.15
C THR A 36 -0.71 -0.39 -20.96
N ASN A 37 -0.17 0.66 -21.60
CA ASN A 37 -0.91 1.30 -22.68
C ASN A 37 -1.18 0.24 -23.75
N GLN A 38 -2.46 -0.11 -23.92
CA GLN A 38 -2.94 -1.02 -24.96
C GLN A 38 -2.25 -0.70 -26.31
N PRO A 39 -1.82 -1.71 -27.08
CA PRO A 39 -1.20 -1.49 -28.38
C PRO A 39 -2.19 -0.78 -29.32
N GLY A 40 -2.04 0.55 -29.44
CA GLY A 40 -2.96 1.41 -30.19
C GLY A 40 -3.32 2.72 -29.49
N HIS A 41 -3.11 2.84 -28.17
CA HIS A 41 -3.24 4.12 -27.48
C HIS A 41 -1.99 4.99 -27.70
N LEU A 42 -2.23 6.22 -28.14
CA LEU A 42 -1.20 7.24 -28.37
C LEU A 42 -0.31 7.39 -27.13
N ARG A 43 1.00 7.58 -27.36
CA ARG A 43 1.99 7.92 -26.30
C ARG A 43 1.35 8.89 -25.30
N SER A 44 1.47 8.59 -24.00
CA SER A 44 1.04 9.51 -22.93
C SER A 44 1.43 10.95 -23.30
N PRO A 45 0.47 11.87 -23.39
CA PRO A 45 0.71 13.23 -23.89
C PRO A 45 1.75 13.97 -23.04
N LEU A 46 1.84 13.66 -21.74
CA LEU A 46 2.91 14.14 -20.85
C LEU A 46 4.30 13.66 -21.28
N LYS A 47 4.42 12.39 -21.67
CA LYS A 47 5.70 11.84 -22.14
C LYS A 47 6.15 12.52 -23.43
N ALA A 48 5.22 12.81 -24.35
CA ALA A 48 5.51 13.57 -25.56
C ALA A 48 5.91 15.03 -25.24
N ALA A 49 5.19 15.70 -24.34
CA ALA A 49 5.49 17.06 -23.90
C ALA A 49 6.88 17.18 -23.24
N SER A 50 7.33 16.15 -22.51
CA SER A 50 8.66 16.13 -21.88
C SER A 50 9.83 16.12 -22.86
N LEU A 51 9.58 15.83 -24.15
CA LEU A 51 10.60 15.80 -25.20
C LEU A 51 10.73 17.14 -25.94
N VAL A 52 9.87 18.12 -25.66
CA VAL A 52 9.84 19.42 -26.35
C VAL A 52 11.04 20.29 -25.96
N SER A 53 11.36 20.39 -24.67
CA SER A 53 12.48 21.18 -24.18
C SER A 53 13.01 20.69 -22.83
N ARG A 54 14.23 21.11 -22.44
CA ARG A 54 14.79 20.80 -21.12
C ARG A 54 13.97 21.39 -19.97
N SER A 55 13.40 22.58 -20.18
CA SER A 55 12.53 23.26 -19.20
C SER A 55 11.22 22.51 -18.99
N TRP A 56 10.58 22.07 -20.08
CA TRP A 56 9.37 21.25 -20.00
C TRP A 56 9.66 19.91 -19.32
N ARG A 57 10.80 19.30 -19.66
CA ARG A 57 11.25 18.07 -19.01
C ARG A 57 11.41 18.26 -17.50
N SER A 58 12.07 19.32 -17.02
CA SER A 58 12.26 19.54 -15.58
C SER A 58 10.95 19.76 -14.82
N ILE A 59 9.95 20.40 -15.46
CA ILE A 59 8.62 20.60 -14.86
C ILE A 59 7.84 19.28 -14.82
N LEU A 60 7.92 18.49 -15.89
CA LEU A 60 7.13 17.27 -16.07
C LEU A 60 7.73 16.03 -15.38
N LEU A 61 9.04 16.02 -15.11
CA LEU A 61 9.73 14.86 -14.54
C LEU A 61 9.09 14.38 -13.22
N PRO A 62 8.82 15.26 -12.24
CA PRO A 62 7.93 14.98 -11.10
C PRO A 62 6.67 14.17 -11.40
N ARG A 63 5.90 14.57 -12.42
CA ARG A 63 4.60 13.97 -12.75
C ARG A 63 4.74 12.68 -13.53
N LEU A 64 5.77 12.57 -14.37
CA LEU A 64 6.03 11.33 -15.10
C LEU A 64 6.42 10.15 -14.18
N PHE A 65 6.91 10.46 -12.97
CA PHE A 65 7.32 9.48 -11.98
C PHE A 65 6.39 9.45 -10.75
N SER A 66 5.18 10.00 -10.84
CA SER A 66 4.18 9.84 -9.77
C SER A 66 3.60 8.42 -9.72
N HIS A 67 3.47 7.76 -10.87
CA HIS A 67 2.96 6.40 -10.98
C HIS A 67 4.01 5.53 -11.67
N VAL A 68 4.91 4.95 -10.86
CA VAL A 68 6.08 4.23 -11.34
C VAL A 68 5.70 2.78 -11.65
N LEU A 69 5.84 2.38 -12.91
CA LEU A 69 5.76 0.99 -13.34
C LEU A 69 7.18 0.46 -13.57
N TRP A 70 7.62 -0.47 -12.73
CA TRP A 70 8.91 -1.12 -12.83
C TRP A 70 8.74 -2.56 -13.33
N LYS A 71 9.33 -2.85 -14.50
CA LYS A 71 9.35 -4.19 -15.11
C LYS A 71 10.78 -4.70 -15.25
N PRO A 72 11.41 -5.19 -14.17
CA PRO A 72 12.74 -5.76 -14.27
C PRO A 72 12.71 -7.11 -14.99
N GLU A 73 13.61 -7.28 -15.95
CA GLU A 73 13.90 -8.59 -16.56
C GLU A 73 14.79 -9.37 -15.60
N VAL A 74 14.19 -10.15 -14.70
CA VAL A 74 14.91 -10.98 -13.74
C VAL A 74 14.43 -12.42 -13.76
N TYR A 75 15.39 -13.34 -13.71
CA TYR A 75 15.14 -14.78 -13.61
C TYR A 75 15.01 -15.22 -12.13
N SER A 76 15.43 -14.39 -11.19
CA SER A 76 15.36 -14.61 -9.74
C SER A 76 15.44 -13.28 -9.00
N LEU A 77 14.73 -13.16 -7.88
CA LEU A 77 14.82 -11.97 -7.01
C LEU A 77 16.22 -11.79 -6.41
N SER A 78 17.00 -12.87 -6.26
CA SER A 78 18.40 -12.76 -5.81
C SER A 78 19.24 -11.90 -6.75
N ALA A 79 18.87 -11.78 -8.03
CA ALA A 79 19.55 -10.92 -8.99
C ALA A 79 19.50 -9.44 -8.62
N PHE A 80 18.48 -9.00 -7.85
CA PHE A 80 18.40 -7.63 -7.37
C PHE A 80 19.49 -7.31 -6.34
N THR A 81 19.85 -8.27 -5.48
CA THR A 81 20.83 -8.05 -4.40
C THR A 81 22.24 -7.68 -4.90
N LEU A 82 22.55 -8.02 -6.15
CA LEU A 82 23.87 -7.82 -6.77
C LEU A 82 24.05 -6.44 -7.41
N ASN A 83 22.98 -5.65 -7.61
CA ASN A 83 23.06 -4.32 -8.22
C ASN A 83 22.06 -3.34 -7.59
N PRO A 84 22.47 -2.12 -7.20
CA PRO A 84 21.52 -1.11 -6.74
C PRO A 84 20.53 -0.83 -7.86
N ILE A 85 19.24 -1.02 -7.56
CA ILE A 85 18.14 -0.90 -8.52
C ILE A 85 18.28 0.44 -9.27
N PRO A 86 18.61 0.46 -10.57
CA PRO A 86 18.91 1.69 -11.30
C PRO A 86 17.77 2.71 -11.23
N LEU A 87 16.53 2.22 -11.18
CA LEU A 87 15.34 3.03 -10.98
C LEU A 87 15.36 3.77 -9.64
N LEU A 88 15.66 3.10 -8.52
CA LEU A 88 15.70 3.74 -7.20
C LEU A 88 16.82 4.78 -7.14
N ARG A 89 17.99 4.47 -7.71
CA ARG A 89 19.08 5.43 -7.83
C ARG A 89 18.67 6.67 -8.63
N PHE A 90 18.00 6.46 -9.77
CA PHE A 90 17.48 7.55 -10.58
C PHE A 90 16.48 8.42 -9.81
N LEU A 91 15.56 7.82 -9.07
CA LEU A 91 14.58 8.55 -8.25
C LEU A 91 15.26 9.39 -7.17
N ALA A 92 16.28 8.84 -6.50
CA ALA A 92 17.05 9.55 -5.48
C ALA A 92 17.89 10.69 -6.08
N GLU A 93 18.62 10.44 -7.17
CA GLU A 93 19.49 11.43 -7.82
C GLU A 93 18.73 12.62 -8.42
N ASN A 94 17.44 12.44 -8.74
CA ASN A 94 16.59 13.48 -9.33
C ASN A 94 15.57 14.08 -8.34
N ASP A 95 15.67 13.74 -7.05
CA ASP A 95 14.71 14.17 -6.01
C ASP A 95 13.24 13.90 -6.41
N LEU A 96 13.00 12.71 -6.96
CA LEU A 96 11.67 12.25 -7.39
C LEU A 96 11.02 11.31 -6.38
N ALA A 97 11.80 10.79 -5.43
CA ALA A 97 11.34 9.88 -4.39
C ALA A 97 10.05 10.34 -3.69
N HIS A 98 10.02 11.58 -3.23
CA HIS A 98 8.88 12.18 -2.52
C HIS A 98 7.66 12.47 -3.41
N ARG A 99 7.78 12.23 -4.72
CA ARG A 99 6.73 12.48 -5.72
C ARG A 99 6.09 11.19 -6.23
N VAL A 100 6.65 10.04 -5.88
CA VAL A 100 6.06 8.74 -6.20
C VAL A 100 4.81 8.57 -5.33
N ILE A 101 3.66 8.49 -5.99
CA ILE A 101 2.34 8.25 -5.39
C ILE A 101 2.00 6.76 -5.45
N SER A 102 2.26 6.11 -6.59
CA SER A 102 2.11 4.66 -6.73
C SER A 102 3.35 4.01 -7.34
N PHE A 103 3.65 2.80 -6.89
CA PHE A 103 4.75 1.99 -7.38
C PHE A 103 4.24 0.58 -7.68
N THR A 104 4.37 0.15 -8.92
CA THR A 104 3.96 -1.17 -9.37
C THR A 104 5.18 -1.93 -9.89
N LEU A 105 5.48 -3.05 -9.26
CA LEU A 105 6.52 -3.98 -9.69
C LEU A 105 5.87 -5.14 -10.45
N VAL A 106 6.30 -5.35 -11.69
CA VAL A 106 5.92 -6.53 -12.48
C VAL A 106 7.16 -7.39 -12.68
N VAL A 107 7.16 -8.57 -12.05
CA VAL A 107 8.22 -9.55 -12.24
C VAL A 107 7.69 -10.64 -13.17
N ASP A 108 8.36 -10.83 -14.30
CA ASP A 108 8.10 -11.95 -15.21
C ASP A 108 9.26 -12.92 -15.09
N PHE A 109 8.99 -14.11 -14.54
CA PHE A 109 9.98 -15.18 -14.43
C PHE A 109 10.06 -15.95 -15.74
N HIS A 110 10.47 -15.28 -16.82
CA HIS A 110 10.67 -15.93 -18.09
C HIS A 110 12.07 -16.56 -18.13
N ASP A 111 12.20 -17.86 -17.87
CA ASP A 111 13.47 -18.59 -18.07
C ASP A 111 13.50 -19.27 -19.46
N PRO A 112 14.22 -18.70 -20.45
CA PRO A 112 14.36 -19.32 -21.77
C PRO A 112 15.17 -20.62 -21.75
N ALA A 113 15.88 -20.94 -20.65
CA ALA A 113 16.62 -22.19 -20.45
C ALA A 113 15.84 -23.25 -19.64
N ALA A 114 14.72 -22.89 -18.99
CA ALA A 114 13.87 -23.82 -18.23
C ALA A 114 13.00 -24.75 -19.10
N ILE A 115 13.18 -24.73 -20.43
CA ILE A 115 12.46 -25.62 -21.35
C ILE A 115 12.74 -27.11 -21.02
N ASP A 116 13.81 -27.42 -20.28
CA ASP A 116 14.17 -28.81 -19.93
C ASP A 116 14.22 -29.12 -18.41
N HIS A 117 14.15 -28.12 -17.52
CA HIS A 117 14.25 -28.32 -16.08
C HIS A 117 13.09 -27.61 -15.35
N GLN A 118 12.16 -28.40 -14.82
CA GLN A 118 11.07 -27.98 -13.92
C GLN A 118 11.59 -27.46 -12.58
N VAL A 119 12.44 -26.45 -12.57
CA VAL A 119 12.82 -25.74 -11.35
C VAL A 119 11.95 -24.50 -11.31
N ALA A 120 10.85 -24.57 -10.55
CA ALA A 120 10.06 -23.38 -10.26
C ALA A 120 11.00 -22.29 -9.70
N PRO A 121 10.93 -21.04 -10.18
CA PRO A 121 11.73 -19.95 -9.67
C PRO A 121 11.42 -19.79 -8.17
N GLN A 122 12.39 -20.16 -7.31
CA GLN A 122 12.22 -20.04 -5.87
C GLN A 122 12.46 -18.59 -5.45
N ILE A 123 11.37 -17.87 -5.20
CA ILE A 123 11.40 -16.62 -4.47
C ILE A 123 11.74 -16.94 -3.01
N ARG A 124 12.91 -16.51 -2.54
CA ARG A 124 13.27 -16.63 -1.12
C ARG A 124 12.74 -15.42 -0.36
N THR A 125 12.17 -15.64 0.81
CA THR A 125 11.66 -14.58 1.71
C THR A 125 12.72 -13.51 1.98
N THR A 126 13.98 -13.90 2.19
CA THR A 126 15.09 -12.97 2.41
C THR A 126 15.37 -12.04 1.23
N ASP A 127 15.15 -12.51 -0.01
CA ASP A 127 15.34 -11.68 -1.20
C ASP A 127 14.22 -10.62 -1.32
N LEU A 128 13.00 -10.96 -0.87
CA LEU A 128 11.87 -10.02 -0.79
C LEU A 128 12.07 -8.98 0.31
N GLU A 129 12.47 -9.40 1.52
CA GLU A 129 12.74 -8.48 2.64
C GLU A 129 13.77 -7.42 2.24
N TRP A 130 14.89 -7.85 1.64
CA TRP A 130 15.92 -6.95 1.14
C TRP A 130 15.38 -5.98 0.08
N LEU A 131 14.57 -6.48 -0.86
CA LEU A 131 13.98 -5.66 -1.92
C LEU A 131 13.11 -4.55 -1.33
N TRP A 132 12.24 -4.90 -0.36
CA TRP A 132 11.38 -3.93 0.32
C TRP A 132 12.19 -2.92 1.13
N ASP A 133 13.24 -3.35 1.82
CA ASP A 133 14.13 -2.43 2.53
C ASP A 133 14.82 -1.43 1.57
N GLN A 134 15.30 -1.90 0.41
CA GLN A 134 15.86 -1.00 -0.60
C GLN A 134 14.80 -0.04 -1.16
N LEU A 135 13.62 -0.56 -1.50
CA LEU A 135 12.53 0.26 -2.01
C LEU A 135 12.15 1.36 -1.02
N PHE A 136 11.88 1.00 0.23
CA PHE A 136 11.45 1.92 1.27
C PHE A 136 12.56 2.83 1.79
N SER A 137 13.84 2.51 1.53
CA SER A 137 14.94 3.44 1.79
C SER A 137 14.93 4.66 0.86
N VAL A 138 14.26 4.56 -0.30
CA VAL A 138 14.19 5.62 -1.31
C VAL A 138 12.78 6.17 -1.42
N ILE A 139 11.79 5.30 -1.62
CA ILE A 139 10.38 5.66 -1.75
C ILE A 139 9.76 5.50 -0.38
N ASP A 140 9.64 6.60 0.35
CA ASP A 140 9.12 6.55 1.70
C ASP A 140 7.58 6.53 1.69
N PRO A 141 6.93 5.44 2.15
CA PRO A 141 5.48 5.35 2.25
C PRO A 141 4.91 6.15 3.43
N LEU A 142 5.64 7.08 4.06
CA LEU A 142 5.24 7.94 5.21
C LEU A 142 3.85 8.63 5.15
N ARG A 143 3.07 8.47 4.08
CA ARG A 143 1.70 8.98 3.91
C ARG A 143 0.71 7.93 3.41
N ILE A 144 0.81 6.68 3.85
CA ILE A 144 -0.30 5.75 3.64
C ILE A 144 -1.43 6.15 4.58
N ASP A 145 -2.48 6.75 4.03
CA ASP A 145 -3.73 7.03 4.74
C ASP A 145 -4.79 5.95 4.49
N ARG A 146 -4.67 5.19 3.39
CA ARG A 146 -5.49 4.02 3.09
C ARG A 146 -4.64 2.84 2.66
N LEU A 147 -4.86 1.70 3.30
CA LEU A 147 -4.24 0.41 2.97
C LEU A 147 -5.33 -0.56 2.52
N PHE A 148 -5.24 -1.04 1.28
CA PHE A 148 -6.06 -2.15 0.77
C PHE A 148 -5.18 -3.39 0.63
N VAL A 149 -5.62 -4.53 1.17
CA VAL A 149 -4.90 -5.81 1.11
C VAL A 149 -5.82 -6.87 0.55
N GLN A 150 -5.36 -7.60 -0.47
CA GLN A 150 -6.03 -8.78 -1.00
C GLN A 150 -4.97 -9.82 -1.33
N LEU A 151 -4.97 -10.93 -0.60
CA LEU A 151 -4.02 -12.04 -0.73
C LEU A 151 -4.65 -13.24 -1.42
N GLN A 152 -5.97 -13.37 -1.35
CA GLN A 152 -6.73 -14.42 -1.98
C GLN A 152 -7.16 -13.98 -3.39
N ALA A 153 -7.07 -14.92 -4.32
CA ALA A 153 -7.70 -14.75 -5.61
C ALA A 153 -9.22 -14.65 -5.46
N LYS A 154 -9.82 -13.74 -6.22
CA LYS A 154 -11.27 -13.59 -6.26
C LYS A 154 -11.92 -14.85 -6.84
N PRO A 155 -13.10 -15.28 -6.36
CA PRO A 155 -13.83 -16.41 -6.95
C PRO A 155 -14.01 -16.27 -8.46
N GLU A 156 -14.21 -15.04 -8.95
CA GLU A 156 -14.41 -14.74 -10.37
C GLU A 156 -13.17 -14.99 -11.25
N SER A 157 -11.98 -15.07 -10.66
CA SER A 157 -10.73 -15.35 -11.40
C SER A 157 -10.67 -16.78 -11.93
N GLY A 158 -11.40 -17.72 -11.31
CA GLY A 158 -11.33 -19.14 -11.63
C GLY A 158 -9.95 -19.79 -11.40
N ILE A 159 -8.99 -19.08 -10.81
CA ILE A 159 -7.60 -19.56 -10.69
C ILE A 159 -7.50 -20.81 -9.82
N LEU A 160 -8.32 -20.89 -8.75
CA LEU A 160 -8.38 -22.05 -7.87
C LEU A 160 -8.98 -23.28 -8.57
N GLU A 161 -9.73 -23.09 -9.65
CA GLU A 161 -10.30 -24.15 -10.48
C GLU A 161 -9.38 -24.55 -11.65
N ASN A 162 -8.33 -23.76 -11.92
CA ASN A 162 -7.38 -24.02 -12.98
C ASN A 162 -6.38 -25.11 -12.56
N GLY A 163 -6.62 -26.33 -13.04
CA GLY A 163 -5.79 -27.50 -12.71
C GLY A 163 -4.34 -27.44 -13.19
N ASP A 164 -3.99 -26.57 -14.14
CA ASP A 164 -2.60 -26.39 -14.57
C ASP A 164 -1.85 -25.43 -13.64
N GLU A 165 -2.48 -24.32 -13.23
CA GLU A 165 -1.92 -23.38 -12.23
C GLU A 165 -1.81 -24.04 -10.85
N MET A 166 -2.83 -24.80 -10.45
CA MET A 166 -2.91 -25.46 -9.15
C MET A 166 -2.14 -26.79 -9.06
N ARG A 167 -1.47 -27.24 -10.13
CA ARG A 167 -0.88 -28.60 -10.23
C ARG A 167 0.12 -28.94 -9.12
N HIS A 168 0.76 -27.93 -8.53
CA HIS A 168 1.81 -28.07 -7.51
C HIS A 168 1.55 -27.27 -6.24
N ILE A 169 0.31 -26.81 -6.05
CA ILE A 169 -0.07 -25.93 -4.94
C ILE A 169 -1.11 -26.67 -4.10
N ASP A 170 -0.87 -26.79 -2.79
CA ASP A 170 -1.92 -27.22 -1.85
C ASP A 170 -2.81 -26.01 -1.53
N PRO A 171 -4.12 -26.07 -1.80
CA PRO A 171 -5.03 -25.00 -1.42
C PRO A 171 -4.98 -24.65 0.07
N ASN A 172 -4.71 -25.63 0.96
CA ASN A 172 -4.62 -25.39 2.40
C ASN A 172 -3.43 -24.50 2.78
N ASP A 173 -2.31 -24.61 2.05
CA ASP A 173 -1.15 -23.77 2.27
C ASP A 173 -1.47 -22.30 1.93
N LEU A 174 -2.24 -22.05 0.86
CA LEU A 174 -2.69 -20.70 0.50
C LEU A 174 -3.53 -20.05 1.61
N TRP A 175 -4.45 -20.81 2.21
CA TRP A 175 -5.27 -20.33 3.33
C TRP A 175 -4.43 -20.04 4.57
N LEU A 176 -3.50 -20.95 4.89
CA LEU A 176 -2.60 -20.80 6.03
C LEU A 176 -1.67 -19.58 5.87
N GLU A 177 -1.14 -19.37 4.67
CA GLU A 177 -0.31 -18.21 4.34
C GLU A 177 -1.09 -16.89 4.45
N ARG A 178 -2.34 -16.87 3.96
CA ARG A 178 -3.25 -15.74 4.10
C ARG A 178 -3.47 -15.40 5.58
N ASP A 179 -3.90 -16.38 6.38
CA ASP A 179 -4.24 -16.16 7.79
C ASP A 179 -3.01 -15.74 8.61
N THR A 180 -1.85 -16.33 8.30
CA THR A 180 -0.57 -15.94 8.90
C THR A 180 -0.21 -14.49 8.55
N SER A 181 -0.40 -14.10 7.28
CA SER A 181 -0.11 -12.74 6.81
C SER A 181 -1.00 -11.69 7.49
N TYR A 182 -2.31 -11.94 7.58
CA TYR A 182 -3.22 -11.05 8.32
C TYR A 182 -2.88 -10.98 9.80
N THR A 183 -2.50 -12.09 10.43
CA THR A 183 -2.09 -12.10 11.84
C THR A 183 -0.88 -11.20 12.07
N VAL A 184 0.15 -11.29 11.22
CA VAL A 184 1.34 -10.43 11.29
C VAL A 184 0.98 -8.97 11.04
N LEU A 185 0.19 -8.70 10.00
CA LEU A 185 -0.22 -7.34 9.64
C LEU A 185 -1.04 -6.68 10.76
N MET A 186 -2.07 -7.35 11.26
CA MET A 186 -2.93 -6.84 12.33
C MET A 186 -2.14 -6.61 13.62
N ARG A 187 -1.19 -7.50 13.93
CA ARG A 187 -0.29 -7.31 15.06
C ARG A 187 0.52 -6.02 14.91
N GLU A 188 1.08 -5.75 13.73
CA GLU A 188 1.85 -4.53 13.49
C GLU A 188 0.99 -3.26 13.47
N LEU A 189 -0.25 -3.33 12.97
CA LEU A 189 -1.18 -2.21 12.95
C LEU A 189 -1.69 -1.83 14.36
N ILE A 190 -1.91 -2.82 15.23
CA ILE A 190 -2.60 -2.64 16.51
C ILE A 190 -1.63 -2.60 17.70
N LEU A 191 -0.57 -3.43 17.70
CA LEU A 191 0.31 -3.61 18.88
C LEU A 191 1.63 -2.85 18.79
N SER A 192 2.07 -2.48 17.59
CA SER A 192 3.36 -1.84 17.43
C SER A 192 3.22 -0.32 17.59
N ASN A 193 3.85 0.23 18.64
CA ASN A 193 4.36 1.61 18.57
C ASN A 193 5.44 1.61 17.48
N ASN A 194 5.01 1.84 16.24
CA ASN A 194 5.80 1.60 15.04
C ASN A 194 7.18 2.28 15.16
N PRO A 195 8.30 1.53 15.05
CA PRO A 195 9.65 2.10 15.16
C PRO A 195 9.98 3.11 14.04
N ARG A 196 9.17 3.19 12.98
CA ARG A 196 9.31 4.14 11.87
C ARG A 196 8.19 5.19 11.77
N ASP A 197 7.19 5.20 12.67
CA ASP A 197 6.03 6.13 12.62
C ASP A 197 5.15 6.04 11.33
N ASN A 198 5.43 5.10 10.42
CA ASN A 198 4.81 5.02 9.09
C ASN A 198 3.30 4.73 9.09
N TRP A 199 2.79 4.03 10.12
CA TRP A 199 1.37 3.72 10.27
C TRP A 199 0.59 4.87 10.92
N ARG A 200 1.26 5.92 11.41
CA ARG A 200 0.61 7.02 12.13
C ARG A 200 -0.40 7.77 11.27
N MET A 201 -0.16 7.84 9.96
CA MET A 201 -1.05 8.49 9.01
C MET A 201 -2.17 7.58 8.51
N LEU A 202 -2.14 6.28 8.82
CA LEU A 202 -3.12 5.32 8.32
C LEU A 202 -4.47 5.59 8.96
N ARG A 203 -5.47 5.83 8.11
CA ARG A 203 -6.85 6.12 8.48
C ARG A 203 -7.81 5.03 8.05
N VAL A 204 -7.51 4.30 6.98
CA VAL A 204 -8.41 3.29 6.44
C VAL A 204 -7.61 2.03 6.18
N PHE A 205 -8.06 0.93 6.74
CA PHE A 205 -7.58 -0.40 6.39
C PHE A 205 -8.74 -1.20 5.79
N GLU A 206 -8.53 -1.78 4.61
CA GLU A 206 -9.52 -2.57 3.89
C GLU A 206 -8.95 -3.92 3.47
N SER A 207 -9.59 -5.00 3.88
CA SER A 207 -9.38 -6.35 3.38
C SER A 207 -10.29 -6.59 2.17
N GLY A 208 -9.69 -6.92 1.04
CA GLY A 208 -10.37 -7.41 -0.16
C GLY A 208 -10.63 -8.91 -0.16
N ASP A 209 -10.11 -9.64 0.84
CA ASP A 209 -10.26 -11.10 0.92
C ASP A 209 -11.61 -11.52 1.48
N PHE A 210 -12.05 -12.72 1.12
CA PHE A 210 -13.25 -13.31 1.69
C PHE A 210 -12.98 -13.69 3.15
N ILE A 211 -13.58 -12.94 4.06
CA ILE A 211 -13.57 -13.24 5.49
C ILE A 211 -14.83 -14.06 5.78
N ASP A 212 -14.65 -15.28 6.28
CA ASP A 212 -15.78 -16.04 6.81
C ASP A 212 -16.36 -15.33 8.05
N SER A 213 -17.62 -15.61 8.37
CA SER A 213 -18.31 -14.93 9.48
C SER A 213 -17.66 -15.17 10.86
N GLU A 214 -16.97 -16.29 11.07
CA GLU A 214 -16.42 -16.68 12.36
C GLU A 214 -15.07 -15.99 12.62
N ALA A 215 -14.21 -15.92 11.61
CA ALA A 215 -12.97 -15.14 11.61
C ALA A 215 -13.27 -13.63 11.74
N TRP A 216 -14.33 -13.15 11.09
CA TRP A 216 -14.78 -11.77 11.23
C TRP A 216 -15.20 -11.44 12.67
N GLU A 217 -15.97 -12.32 13.31
CA GLU A 217 -16.39 -12.14 14.72
C GLU A 217 -15.21 -12.13 15.70
N LEU A 218 -14.16 -12.91 15.44
CA LEU A 218 -12.95 -12.88 16.27
C LEU A 218 -12.19 -11.55 16.15
N VAL A 219 -12.11 -11.00 14.93
CA VAL A 219 -11.44 -9.72 14.69
C VAL A 219 -12.24 -8.58 15.35
N THR A 220 -13.56 -8.53 15.17
CA THR A 220 -14.40 -7.50 15.82
C THR A 220 -14.33 -7.58 17.34
N GLN A 221 -14.31 -8.79 17.92
CA GLN A 221 -14.13 -8.97 19.37
C GLN A 221 -12.79 -8.45 19.90
N ILE A 222 -11.71 -8.48 19.11
CA ILE A 222 -10.40 -7.91 19.51
C ILE A 222 -10.48 -6.38 19.57
N PHE A 223 -11.17 -5.74 18.63
CA PHE A 223 -11.39 -4.30 18.62
C PHE A 223 -12.39 -3.86 19.72
N ASP A 224 -13.42 -4.65 20.01
CA ASP A 224 -14.38 -4.35 21.09
C ASP A 224 -13.81 -4.54 22.50
N ARG A 225 -12.84 -5.45 22.67
CA ARG A 225 -12.27 -5.81 23.99
C ARG A 225 -11.08 -4.96 24.40
N ARG A 226 -10.47 -4.22 23.47
CA ARG A 226 -9.35 -3.35 23.77
C ARG A 226 -9.83 -1.90 23.81
N GLU A 227 -9.22 -1.13 24.69
CA GLU A 227 -9.20 0.35 24.67
C GLU A 227 -8.46 0.87 23.42
N THR A 228 -8.61 0.24 22.25
CA THR A 228 -8.17 0.79 20.97
C THR A 228 -9.21 1.79 20.51
N GLU A 229 -9.36 2.89 21.27
CA GLU A 229 -10.26 4.01 20.98
C GLU A 229 -9.99 4.68 19.60
N GLU A 230 -8.91 4.27 18.96
CA GLU A 230 -8.45 4.76 17.67
C GLU A 230 -9.07 4.05 16.48
N TRP A 231 -9.52 2.78 16.54
CA TRP A 231 -9.98 2.04 15.34
C TRP A 231 -11.43 1.57 15.47
N GLU A 232 -12.25 1.88 14.46
CA GLU A 232 -13.67 1.53 14.35
C GLU A 232 -13.93 0.68 13.11
N VAL A 233 -14.89 -0.23 13.21
CA VAL A 233 -15.34 -1.07 12.10
C VAL A 233 -16.46 -0.34 11.34
N GLU A 234 -16.19 0.13 10.11
CA GLU A 234 -17.21 0.78 9.27
C GLU A 234 -18.14 -0.25 8.62
N ARG A 235 -17.56 -1.30 8.04
CA ARG A 235 -18.27 -2.39 7.35
C ARG A 235 -17.40 -3.65 7.32
N PRO A 236 -17.94 -4.83 6.97
CA PRO A 236 -17.14 -6.04 6.79
C PRO A 236 -15.90 -5.80 5.91
N GLY A 237 -14.74 -6.13 6.45
CA GLY A 237 -13.43 -5.91 5.84
C GLY A 237 -12.85 -4.50 5.94
N VAL A 238 -13.58 -3.48 6.43
CA VAL A 238 -13.10 -2.08 6.48
C VAL A 238 -13.04 -1.54 7.90
N PHE A 239 -11.89 -0.99 8.23
CA PHE A 239 -11.56 -0.39 9.52
C PHE A 239 -11.13 1.06 9.30
N ILE A 240 -11.68 1.98 10.10
CA ILE A 240 -11.38 3.42 10.04
C ILE A 240 -10.73 3.84 11.36
N ARG A 241 -9.66 4.64 11.28
CA ARG A 241 -9.01 5.23 12.44
C ARG A 241 -9.62 6.59 12.78
N ASN A 242 -10.07 6.76 14.02
CA ASN A 242 -10.62 7.99 14.56
C ASN A 242 -9.52 8.88 15.16
N VAL A 243 -9.02 9.80 14.34
CA VAL A 243 -7.92 10.72 14.70
C VAL A 243 -8.38 11.82 15.68
N ASP A 244 -9.69 12.07 15.80
CA ASP A 244 -10.22 13.12 16.69
C ASP A 244 -10.12 12.74 18.17
N ASN A 245 -10.06 11.45 18.49
CA ASN A 245 -9.85 10.96 19.85
C ASN A 245 -8.39 11.13 20.30
N GLU A 246 -7.41 10.95 19.40
CA GLU A 246 -5.97 11.15 19.72
C GLU A 246 -5.67 12.57 20.21
N LEU A 247 -6.35 13.58 19.66
CA LEU A 247 -6.21 14.98 20.05
C LEU A 247 -6.82 15.26 21.43
N ARG A 248 -7.88 14.54 21.82
CA ARG A 248 -8.52 14.66 23.14
C ARG A 248 -7.74 13.95 24.24
N SER A 249 -7.16 12.80 23.94
CA SER A 249 -6.34 12.02 24.88
C SER A 249 -4.99 12.69 25.19
N GLN A 250 -4.48 13.54 24.30
CA GLN A 250 -3.28 14.36 24.53
C GLN A 250 -3.55 15.69 25.25
N SER A 251 -4.80 16.14 25.30
CA SER A 251 -5.22 17.37 26.00
C SER A 251 -5.74 17.10 27.42
N GLY A 252 -5.29 16.04 28.09
CA GLY A 252 -5.67 15.71 29.46
C GLY A 252 -5.36 16.85 30.43
N ASP A 253 -6.37 17.67 30.71
CA ASP A 253 -6.36 18.74 31.71
C ASP A 253 -6.42 18.08 33.10
N PRO A 254 -5.43 18.29 33.99
CA PRO A 254 -5.43 17.68 35.31
C PRO A 254 -6.32 18.50 36.25
N SER A 255 -7.63 18.37 36.11
CA SER A 255 -8.57 18.91 37.10
C SER A 255 -9.91 18.20 37.06
N ASP A 256 -10.00 17.03 37.70
CA ASP A 256 -11.27 16.64 38.33
C ASP A 256 -11.13 15.60 39.47
N ASP A 257 -10.01 15.63 40.19
CA ASP A 257 -9.82 14.89 41.44
C ASP A 257 -9.72 15.87 42.62
N MET A 258 -10.79 16.62 42.91
CA MET A 258 -11.03 17.23 44.22
C MET A 258 -12.38 17.96 44.20
N GLU A 259 -13.49 17.25 44.42
CA GLU A 259 -14.66 17.75 45.18
C GLU A 259 -15.79 16.71 45.21
N GLU A 260 -15.59 15.59 45.90
CA GLU A 260 -16.73 14.84 46.44
C GLU A 260 -16.36 14.17 47.77
N SER A 261 -16.14 15.02 48.77
CA SER A 261 -16.11 14.64 50.17
C SER A 261 -16.47 15.87 50.97
N ILE A 262 -17.78 16.10 51.18
CA ILE A 262 -18.43 16.70 52.35
C ILE A 262 -19.90 16.92 51.93
N ASN A 263 -20.78 15.98 52.27
CA ASN A 263 -22.17 16.25 52.70
C ASN A 263 -22.89 14.94 53.04
N SER A 264 -22.48 14.29 54.12
CA SER A 264 -23.39 13.43 54.88
C SER A 264 -22.97 13.41 56.35
N LEU A 265 -23.42 14.39 57.13
CA LEU A 265 -23.52 14.32 58.60
C LEU A 265 -24.16 15.62 59.09
N ASP A 266 -25.48 15.69 58.99
CA ASP A 266 -26.31 16.33 60.02
C ASP A 266 -27.78 16.09 59.70
N THR A 267 -28.40 15.17 60.44
CA THR A 267 -29.75 15.34 61.02
C THR A 267 -30.00 14.14 61.95
N THR A 268 -29.69 14.31 63.24
CA THR A 268 -30.33 13.53 64.31
C THR A 268 -30.54 14.46 65.50
N ALA A 269 -31.70 15.10 65.56
CA ALA A 269 -32.26 15.63 66.81
C ALA A 269 -33.77 15.85 66.65
N LEU A 270 -34.51 15.14 67.52
CA LEU A 270 -35.94 15.20 67.86
C LEU A 270 -36.92 14.40 66.99
#